data_AF-A0A0U5NXZ9-F1
#
_entry.id   AF-A0A0U5NXZ9-F1
#
_cell.length_a   1.000
_cell.length_b   1.000
_cell.length_c   1.000
_cell.angle_alpha   90.00
_cell.angle_beta   90.00
_cell.angle_gamma   90.00
#
_symmetry.space_group_name_H-M   'P 1'
#
loop_
_entity.id
_entity.type
_entity.pdbx_description
1 polymer ?
#
loop_
_entity_poly.entity_id
_entity_poly.type
_entity_poly.pdbx_seq_one_letter_code
_entity_poly.pdbx_strand_id
1 'polypeptide(L)'
;MKTIIRKIDKNQIDEKVIEEAGEVLKEGGLVAFPTETVYGLGANALDEEAAKKTYAAKGRPSDNPLIVHIADVQALDEIAVNIPEETEELTFRFWPGPLTMIFEKSKSVPYGTTGGLETVAVRMPSDPIARELILAAGGYVSAPSANTSGRPSPTTAQHVEADLGGKIDMILDGGSVDIGLESTIVDMTVVPPMILRPGAITVDMLETVIGPVSVDETIYGSESMQHPKAPGMKYRHYAPKAKMMIVEGTLREEVLAIQQLAYAACREGKNAGIIATNETFVYYTHGIVKNIGTRDNDKTIARNLYAVLREFDEEDVQEIYSESFVTQGIGSAIMNRLEKAAGHLRIPASVIVRQQQYRRILFLSNTDTSRGPMAAELLRNQDLEQEYDIVSRGLVVLFPEPVNQKVEAILKSSQMSLKEYFSIALSDDDLDEDTLILTMDESQKWKIVSEYDNIKNVYTLNEFTEDDTEIPNPYGQPLTAYGECYEIICGLIKKLTNKLNSFTRGGK
;
A
#
# COMPACT_ATOMS: atom_id res chain seq x y z
N MET A 1 -3.11 -22.99 -26.00
CA MET A 1 -4.26 -23.74 -25.45
C MET A 1 -5.34 -22.75 -25.06
N LYS A 2 -6.64 -23.10 -25.07
CA LYS A 2 -7.70 -22.21 -24.56
C LYS A 2 -8.05 -22.64 -23.15
N THR A 3 -7.89 -21.76 -22.17
CA THR A 3 -8.26 -22.03 -20.78
C THR A 3 -9.79 -22.03 -20.63
N ILE A 4 -10.31 -23.03 -19.93
CA ILE A 4 -11.72 -23.15 -19.60
C ILE A 4 -11.98 -22.39 -18.29
N ILE A 5 -13.01 -21.54 -18.26
CA ILE A 5 -13.42 -20.84 -17.04
C ILE A 5 -14.81 -21.34 -16.64
N ARG A 6 -14.94 -21.79 -15.40
CA ARG A 6 -16.23 -22.20 -14.81
C ARG A 6 -16.48 -21.39 -13.56
N LYS A 7 -17.63 -20.72 -13.51
CA LYS A 7 -18.09 -20.08 -12.28
C LYS A 7 -18.69 -21.12 -11.35
N ILE A 8 -18.39 -21.02 -10.06
CA ILE A 8 -18.89 -21.95 -9.05
C ILE A 8 -19.25 -21.17 -7.78
N ASP A 9 -20.41 -21.48 -7.19
CA ASP A 9 -20.83 -20.86 -5.94
C ASP A 9 -20.38 -21.76 -4.77
N LYS A 10 -19.63 -21.19 -3.81
CA LYS A 10 -19.20 -21.91 -2.61
C LYS A 10 -20.36 -22.40 -1.74
N ASN A 11 -21.55 -21.81 -1.88
CA ASN A 11 -22.77 -22.22 -1.18
C ASN A 11 -23.62 -23.22 -1.97
N GLN A 12 -23.31 -23.43 -3.25
CA GLN A 12 -24.03 -24.35 -4.12
C GLN A 12 -23.06 -24.93 -5.17
N ILE A 13 -22.26 -25.90 -4.73
CA ILE A 13 -21.23 -26.55 -5.54
C ILE A 13 -21.89 -27.39 -6.65
N ASP A 14 -21.51 -27.14 -7.91
CA ASP A 14 -21.89 -27.97 -9.05
C ASP A 14 -20.93 -29.16 -9.16
N GLU A 15 -21.41 -30.34 -8.76
CA GLU A 15 -20.64 -31.59 -8.77
C GLU A 15 -20.03 -31.90 -10.13
N LYS A 16 -20.72 -31.60 -11.24
CA LYS A 16 -20.19 -31.90 -12.58
C LYS A 16 -18.99 -31.04 -12.93
N VAL A 17 -18.98 -29.78 -12.48
CA VAL A 17 -17.85 -28.86 -12.67
C VAL A 17 -16.65 -29.34 -11.84
N ILE A 18 -16.89 -29.80 -10.62
CA ILE A 18 -15.85 -30.37 -9.75
C ILE A 18 -15.29 -31.66 -10.35
N GLU A 19 -16.13 -32.57 -10.84
CA GLU A 19 -15.70 -33.79 -11.52
C GLU A 19 -14.88 -33.48 -12.78
N GLU A 20 -15.33 -32.55 -13.63
CA GLU A 20 -14.59 -32.08 -14.81
C GLU A 20 -13.19 -31.59 -14.41
N ALA A 21 -13.09 -30.75 -13.38
CA ALA A 21 -11.83 -30.23 -12.88
C ALA A 21 -10.93 -31.30 -12.23
N GLY A 22 -11.52 -32.24 -11.50
CA GLY A 22 -10.82 -33.37 -10.88
C GLY A 22 -10.19 -34.30 -11.91
N GLU A 23 -10.90 -34.60 -13.00
CA GLU A 23 -10.37 -35.41 -14.10
C GLU A 23 -9.22 -34.69 -14.84
N VAL A 24 -9.31 -33.37 -15.05
CA VAL A 24 -8.18 -32.59 -15.58
C VAL A 24 -6.93 -32.76 -14.73
N LEU A 25 -7.05 -32.73 -13.40
CA LEU A 25 -5.90 -32.94 -12.50
C LEU A 25 -5.37 -34.38 -12.54
N LYS A 26 -6.25 -35.39 -12.59
CA LYS A 26 -5.87 -36.81 -12.70
C LYS A 26 -5.14 -37.12 -14.01
N GLU A 27 -5.51 -36.47 -15.11
CA GLU A 27 -4.83 -36.57 -16.40
C GLU A 27 -3.52 -35.76 -16.46
N GLY A 28 -3.11 -35.15 -15.35
CA GLY A 28 -1.87 -34.38 -15.22
C GLY A 28 -1.96 -32.96 -15.79
N GLY A 29 -3.18 -32.44 -16.00
CA GLY A 29 -3.46 -31.04 -16.34
C GLY A 29 -3.37 -30.11 -15.12
N LEU A 30 -3.64 -28.83 -15.35
CA LEU A 30 -3.55 -27.75 -14.36
C LEU A 30 -4.88 -27.03 -14.18
N VAL A 31 -5.33 -26.92 -12.92
CA VAL A 31 -6.57 -26.23 -12.56
C VAL A 31 -6.28 -25.17 -11.53
N ALA A 32 -6.63 -23.91 -11.81
CA ALA A 32 -6.62 -22.87 -10.79
C ALA A 32 -7.94 -22.86 -10.00
N PHE A 33 -7.86 -22.75 -8.68
CA PHE A 33 -9.01 -22.83 -7.79
C PHE A 33 -8.88 -21.88 -6.58
N PRO A 34 -9.99 -21.39 -6.02
CA PRO A 34 -9.97 -20.53 -4.84
C PRO A 34 -9.59 -21.31 -3.58
N THR A 35 -9.02 -20.61 -2.60
CA THR A 35 -8.93 -21.06 -1.21
C THR A 35 -9.38 -19.91 -0.30
N GLU A 36 -9.41 -20.11 1.02
CA GLU A 36 -9.66 -19.01 1.96
C GLU A 36 -8.50 -17.98 1.98
N THR A 37 -7.31 -18.37 1.49
CA THR A 37 -6.10 -17.54 1.48
C THR A 37 -5.91 -16.76 0.18
N VAL A 38 -5.54 -17.46 -0.89
CA VAL A 38 -5.28 -16.98 -2.25
C VAL A 38 -5.67 -18.08 -3.24
N TYR A 39 -5.85 -17.75 -4.51
CA TYR A 39 -6.05 -18.77 -5.54
C TYR A 39 -4.80 -19.63 -5.72
N GLY A 40 -4.97 -20.95 -5.78
CA GLY A 40 -3.92 -21.94 -6.00
C GLY A 40 -3.93 -22.47 -7.43
N LEU A 41 -2.75 -22.80 -7.98
CA LEU A 41 -2.61 -23.50 -9.26
C LEU A 41 -2.40 -25.00 -8.99
N GLY A 42 -3.47 -25.76 -9.03
CA GLY A 42 -3.49 -27.19 -8.75
C GLY A 42 -2.87 -28.04 -9.83
N ALA A 43 -2.15 -29.06 -9.38
CA ALA A 43 -1.62 -30.18 -10.15
C ALA A 43 -1.61 -31.43 -9.27
N ASN A 44 -1.65 -32.64 -9.84
CA ASN A 44 -1.49 -33.87 -9.07
C ASN A 44 -0.15 -33.87 -8.32
N ALA A 45 -0.19 -33.97 -6.98
CA ALA A 45 1.00 -33.85 -6.14
C ALA A 45 1.95 -35.05 -6.25
N LEU A 46 1.43 -36.21 -6.66
CA LEU A 46 2.16 -37.48 -6.74
C LEU A 46 2.71 -37.75 -8.15
N ASP A 47 2.46 -36.84 -9.10
CA ASP A 47 2.96 -36.91 -10.47
C ASP A 47 4.07 -35.87 -10.71
N GLU A 48 5.28 -36.35 -10.99
CA GLU A 48 6.45 -35.50 -11.24
C GLU A 48 6.30 -34.64 -12.50
N GLU A 49 5.61 -35.13 -13.54
CA GLU A 49 5.38 -34.35 -14.77
C GLU A 49 4.37 -33.22 -14.54
N ALA A 50 3.37 -33.44 -13.69
CA ALA A 50 2.41 -32.40 -13.30
C ALA A 50 3.10 -31.26 -12.52
N ALA A 51 4.07 -31.59 -11.65
CA ALA A 51 4.91 -30.59 -10.98
C ALA A 51 5.72 -29.76 -12.00
N LYS A 52 6.34 -30.40 -13.02
CA LYS A 52 7.08 -29.70 -14.10
C LYS A 52 6.19 -28.72 -14.87
N LYS A 53 4.95 -29.11 -15.20
CA LYS A 53 3.97 -28.22 -15.85
C LYS A 53 3.65 -27.00 -14.98
N THR A 54 3.50 -27.19 -13.67
CA THR A 54 3.26 -26.09 -12.72
C THR A 54 4.40 -25.06 -12.73
N TYR A 55 5.65 -25.52 -12.67
CA TYR A 55 6.81 -24.62 -12.77
C TYR A 55 6.86 -23.88 -14.10
N ALA A 56 6.65 -24.60 -15.21
CA ALA A 56 6.66 -24.04 -16.55
C ALA A 56 5.58 -22.97 -16.76
N ALA A 57 4.33 -23.25 -16.37
CA ALA A 57 3.21 -22.32 -16.53
C ALA A 57 3.45 -21.00 -15.78
N LYS A 58 4.09 -21.07 -14.60
CA LYS A 58 4.36 -19.91 -13.75
C LYS A 58 5.67 -19.19 -14.08
N GLY A 59 6.58 -19.80 -14.83
CA GLY A 59 7.98 -19.36 -14.92
C GLY A 59 8.67 -19.38 -13.55
N ARG A 60 8.34 -20.39 -12.72
CA ARG A 60 8.84 -20.52 -11.34
C ARG A 60 10.11 -21.39 -11.33
N PRO A 61 11.16 -21.02 -10.57
CA PRO A 61 12.32 -21.89 -10.34
C PRO A 61 11.92 -23.25 -9.75
N SER A 62 12.48 -24.34 -10.28
CA SER A 62 12.13 -25.71 -9.89
C SER A 62 12.66 -26.13 -8.51
N ASP A 63 13.55 -25.34 -7.91
CA ASP A 63 14.06 -25.50 -6.55
C ASP A 63 13.16 -24.87 -5.48
N ASN A 64 12.03 -24.25 -5.87
CA ASN A 64 11.09 -23.62 -4.96
C ASN A 64 9.88 -24.55 -4.71
N PRO A 65 9.82 -25.26 -3.56
CA PRO A 65 8.88 -26.37 -3.32
C PRO A 65 7.41 -25.98 -3.51
N LEU A 66 6.55 -26.97 -3.75
CA LEU A 66 5.09 -26.82 -3.83
C LEU A 66 4.44 -27.29 -2.52
N ILE A 67 3.29 -26.70 -2.16
CA ILE A 67 2.49 -27.12 -1.01
C ILE A 67 1.47 -28.15 -1.48
N VAL A 68 1.49 -29.34 -0.88
CA VAL A 68 0.48 -30.38 -1.09
C VAL A 68 -0.76 -30.05 -0.27
N HIS A 69 -1.90 -29.99 -0.94
CA HIS A 69 -3.21 -29.78 -0.34
C HIS A 69 -3.94 -31.12 -0.25
N ILE A 70 -4.47 -31.40 0.94
CA ILE A 70 -5.25 -32.60 1.27
C ILE A 70 -6.66 -32.19 1.73
N ALA A 71 -7.62 -33.13 1.65
CA ALA A 71 -9.01 -32.92 2.08
C ALA A 71 -9.45 -33.81 3.26
N ASP A 72 -8.56 -34.69 3.72
CA ASP A 72 -8.70 -35.54 4.90
C ASP A 72 -7.36 -35.54 5.64
N VAL A 73 -7.38 -35.43 6.97
CA VAL A 73 -6.16 -35.45 7.80
C VAL A 73 -5.44 -36.80 7.68
N GLN A 74 -6.18 -37.91 7.50
CA GLN A 74 -5.61 -39.25 7.36
C GLN A 74 -4.72 -39.39 6.11
N ALA A 75 -4.93 -38.53 5.10
CA ALA A 75 -4.10 -38.52 3.90
C ALA A 75 -2.65 -38.09 4.19
N LEU A 76 -2.39 -37.43 5.32
CA LEU A 76 -1.04 -37.03 5.73
C LEU A 76 -0.09 -38.23 5.86
N ASP A 77 -0.58 -39.36 6.39
CA ASP A 77 0.21 -40.56 6.66
C ASP A 77 0.80 -41.20 5.39
N GLU A 78 0.20 -40.94 4.22
CA GLU A 78 0.71 -41.47 2.95
C GLU A 78 1.87 -40.64 2.40
N ILE A 79 1.91 -39.33 2.70
CA ILE A 79 2.85 -38.38 2.09
C ILE A 79 3.95 -37.89 3.03
N ALA A 80 3.80 -38.09 4.34
CA ALA A 80 4.76 -37.69 5.36
C ALA A 80 5.22 -38.87 6.23
N VAL A 81 6.40 -38.75 6.83
CA VAL A 81 6.96 -39.70 7.80
C VAL A 81 7.49 -38.94 9.02
N ASN A 82 7.72 -39.66 10.13
CA ASN A 82 8.24 -39.08 11.37
C ASN A 82 7.43 -37.88 11.88
N ILE A 83 6.10 -37.98 11.79
CA ILE A 83 5.17 -36.91 12.16
C ILE A 83 5.24 -36.68 13.68
N PRO A 84 5.58 -35.48 14.17
CA PRO A 84 5.63 -35.18 15.61
C PRO A 84 4.26 -35.25 16.28
N GLU A 85 4.22 -35.59 17.57
CA GLU A 85 2.97 -35.72 18.35
C GLU A 85 2.17 -34.41 18.41
N GLU A 86 2.87 -33.27 18.44
CA GLU A 86 2.28 -31.92 18.45
C GLU A 86 1.41 -31.63 17.22
N THR A 87 1.59 -32.40 16.13
CA THR A 87 0.82 -32.28 14.89
C THR A 87 -0.67 -32.54 15.13
N GLU A 88 -1.03 -33.46 16.02
CA GLU A 88 -2.43 -33.80 16.29
C GLU A 88 -3.19 -32.58 16.85
N GLU A 89 -2.60 -31.87 17.80
CA GLU A 89 -3.22 -30.67 18.39
C GLU A 89 -3.31 -29.51 17.39
N LEU A 90 -2.26 -29.31 16.57
CA LEU A 90 -2.27 -28.29 15.52
C LEU A 90 -3.31 -28.56 14.43
N THR A 91 -3.42 -29.81 13.97
CA THR A 91 -4.44 -30.19 12.98
C THR A 91 -5.84 -30.04 13.54
N PHE A 92 -6.09 -30.49 14.77
CA PHE A 92 -7.38 -30.31 15.43
C PHE A 92 -7.79 -28.84 15.55
N ARG A 93 -6.82 -27.95 15.81
CA ARG A 93 -7.08 -26.53 16.05
C ARG A 93 -7.15 -25.68 14.78
N PHE A 94 -6.30 -25.97 13.79
CA PHE A 94 -6.06 -25.08 12.65
C PHE A 94 -6.34 -25.71 11.28
N TRP A 95 -6.63 -27.01 11.22
CA TRP A 95 -7.11 -27.68 10.00
C TRP A 95 -8.59 -28.06 10.10
N PRO A 96 -9.37 -27.87 9.01
CA PRO A 96 -9.03 -27.16 7.78
C PRO A 96 -8.78 -25.66 8.02
N GLY A 97 -7.77 -25.06 7.38
CA GLY A 97 -7.44 -23.66 7.56
C GLY A 97 -6.08 -23.19 7.01
N PRO A 98 -5.68 -21.94 7.35
CA PRO A 98 -4.53 -21.27 6.76
C PRO A 98 -3.20 -21.61 7.44
N LEU A 99 -3.04 -22.85 7.90
CA LEU A 99 -1.79 -23.39 8.44
C LEU A 99 -1.19 -24.41 7.46
N THR A 100 0.07 -24.24 7.14
CA THR A 100 0.88 -25.21 6.40
C THR A 100 1.96 -25.73 7.33
N MET A 101 2.15 -27.05 7.37
CA MET A 101 3.18 -27.70 8.17
C MET A 101 4.15 -28.45 7.25
N ILE A 102 5.44 -28.39 7.56
CA ILE A 102 6.48 -29.10 6.82
C ILE A 102 6.90 -30.34 7.61
N PHE A 103 6.92 -31.47 6.93
CA PHE A 103 7.32 -32.77 7.47
C PHE A 103 8.41 -33.39 6.61
N GLU A 104 9.08 -34.43 7.12
CA GLU A 104 9.86 -35.32 6.27
C GLU A 104 8.93 -36.04 5.30
N LYS A 105 9.30 -36.06 4.01
CA LYS A 105 8.43 -36.63 2.98
C LYS A 105 8.52 -38.14 2.96
N SER A 106 7.43 -38.81 2.60
CA SER A 106 7.47 -40.23 2.27
C SER A 106 7.99 -40.44 0.83
N LYS A 107 8.09 -41.71 0.39
CA LYS A 107 8.48 -42.04 -0.99
C LYS A 107 7.38 -41.78 -2.02
N SER A 108 6.13 -41.59 -1.60
CA SER A 108 5.02 -41.31 -2.52
C SER A 108 5.14 -39.91 -3.14
N VAL A 109 5.77 -38.96 -2.43
CA VAL A 109 5.96 -37.59 -2.92
C VAL A 109 7.23 -37.49 -3.78
N PRO A 110 7.11 -37.18 -5.08
CA PRO A 110 8.25 -37.05 -5.97
C PRO A 110 9.08 -35.79 -5.65
N TYR A 111 10.37 -35.84 -5.98
CA TYR A 111 11.28 -34.70 -5.77
C TYR A 111 10.89 -33.46 -6.58
N GLY A 112 10.20 -33.63 -7.72
CA GLY A 112 9.65 -32.50 -8.47
C GLY A 112 8.69 -31.65 -7.63
N THR A 113 7.85 -32.29 -6.81
CA THR A 113 6.90 -31.60 -5.92
C THR A 113 7.62 -30.88 -4.79
N THR A 114 8.67 -31.48 -4.21
CA THR A 114 9.42 -30.92 -3.08
C THR A 114 10.58 -30.00 -3.50
N GLY A 115 10.74 -29.71 -4.79
CA GLY A 115 11.86 -28.90 -5.28
C GLY A 115 13.23 -29.52 -4.98
N GLY A 116 13.29 -30.86 -4.90
CA GLY A 116 14.50 -31.60 -4.56
C GLY A 116 14.76 -31.79 -3.06
N LEU A 117 13.85 -31.33 -2.18
CA LEU A 117 14.00 -31.47 -0.74
C LEU A 117 13.53 -32.85 -0.24
N GLU A 118 14.04 -33.26 0.94
CA GLU A 118 13.56 -34.43 1.71
C GLU A 118 12.34 -34.11 2.57
N THR A 119 11.78 -32.91 2.43
CA THR A 119 10.64 -32.43 3.20
C THR A 119 9.47 -32.07 2.28
N VAL A 120 8.24 -32.25 2.77
CA VAL A 120 7.01 -31.88 2.08
C VAL A 120 6.22 -30.87 2.92
N ALA A 121 5.75 -29.80 2.29
CA ALA A 121 4.83 -28.84 2.91
C ALA A 121 3.38 -29.28 2.65
N VAL A 122 2.59 -29.42 3.71
CA VAL A 122 1.21 -29.93 3.65
C VAL A 122 0.23 -28.94 4.24
N ARG A 123 -0.97 -28.85 3.65
CA ARG A 123 -2.07 -28.01 4.14
C ARG A 123 -3.42 -28.67 3.87
N MET A 124 -4.38 -28.44 4.75
CA MET A 124 -5.79 -28.76 4.51
C MET A 124 -6.59 -27.44 4.38
N PRO A 125 -6.92 -26.95 3.17
CA PRO A 125 -7.63 -25.68 3.01
C PRO A 125 -9.07 -25.77 3.52
N SER A 126 -9.60 -24.66 4.07
CA SER A 126 -10.97 -24.61 4.60
C SER A 126 -12.04 -24.24 3.57
N ASP A 127 -11.63 -23.85 2.36
CA ASP A 127 -12.55 -23.51 1.29
C ASP A 127 -13.31 -24.74 0.75
N PRO A 128 -14.65 -24.71 0.68
CA PRO A 128 -15.44 -25.84 0.19
C PRO A 128 -15.12 -26.25 -1.25
N ILE A 129 -14.87 -25.31 -2.16
CA ILE A 129 -14.55 -25.61 -3.56
C ILE A 129 -13.18 -26.31 -3.64
N ALA A 130 -12.19 -25.82 -2.88
CA ALA A 130 -10.89 -26.46 -2.78
C ALA A 130 -11.00 -27.90 -2.28
N ARG A 131 -11.78 -28.11 -1.20
CA ARG A 131 -11.98 -29.43 -0.61
C ARG A 131 -12.57 -30.43 -1.61
N GLU A 132 -13.67 -30.07 -2.27
CA GLU A 132 -14.34 -30.95 -3.23
C GLU A 132 -13.47 -31.23 -4.45
N LEU A 133 -12.72 -30.24 -4.95
CA LEU A 133 -11.75 -30.45 -6.03
C LEU A 133 -10.64 -31.43 -5.64
N ILE A 134 -10.08 -31.29 -4.43
CA ILE A 134 -9.01 -32.17 -3.96
C ILE A 134 -9.50 -33.62 -3.87
N LEU A 135 -10.71 -33.84 -3.33
CA LEU A 135 -11.33 -35.17 -3.29
C LEU A 135 -11.54 -35.74 -4.70
N ALA A 136 -12.11 -34.94 -5.62
CA ALA A 136 -12.34 -35.35 -7.00
C ALA A 136 -11.05 -35.65 -7.77
N ALA A 137 -9.93 -34.99 -7.41
CA ALA A 137 -8.62 -35.19 -8.01
C ALA A 137 -7.85 -36.40 -7.45
N GLY A 138 -8.39 -37.11 -6.44
CA GLY A 138 -7.75 -38.27 -5.83
C GLY A 138 -7.03 -37.99 -4.49
N GLY A 139 -7.27 -36.83 -3.87
CA GLY A 139 -6.89 -36.54 -2.49
C GLY A 139 -5.62 -35.71 -2.30
N TYR A 140 -4.77 -35.58 -3.32
CA TYR A 140 -3.46 -34.93 -3.22
C TYR A 140 -3.21 -33.92 -4.35
N VAL A 141 -3.36 -32.63 -4.06
CA VAL A 141 -3.18 -31.56 -5.05
C VAL A 141 -2.06 -30.62 -4.64
N SER A 142 -0.96 -30.59 -5.39
CA SER A 142 0.07 -29.58 -5.19
C SER A 142 -0.41 -28.25 -5.76
N ALA A 143 -0.32 -27.16 -4.98
CA ALA A 143 -0.81 -25.86 -5.41
C ALA A 143 0.01 -24.69 -4.82
N PRO A 144 0.94 -24.10 -5.58
CA PRO A 144 1.43 -22.75 -5.28
C PRO A 144 0.35 -21.72 -5.64
N SER A 145 0.55 -20.45 -5.28
CA SER A 145 -0.33 -19.35 -5.71
C SER A 145 -0.48 -19.28 -7.24
N ALA A 146 -1.65 -18.94 -7.78
CA ALA A 146 -1.97 -19.02 -9.22
C ALA A 146 -1.54 -17.79 -10.04
N ASN A 147 -0.36 -17.24 -9.79
CA ASN A 147 0.20 -16.08 -10.51
C ASN A 147 1.45 -16.43 -11.32
N THR A 148 1.84 -15.57 -12.25
CA THR A 148 3.19 -15.62 -12.82
C THR A 148 4.20 -15.29 -11.71
N SER A 149 5.31 -16.04 -11.63
CA SER A 149 6.30 -15.92 -10.57
C SER A 149 6.78 -14.47 -10.41
N GLY A 150 6.84 -13.98 -9.17
CA GLY A 150 7.22 -12.60 -8.84
C GLY A 150 6.05 -11.61 -8.70
N ARG A 151 4.94 -11.80 -9.43
CA ARG A 151 3.75 -10.92 -9.37
C ARG A 151 3.00 -11.07 -8.03
N PRO A 152 2.14 -10.11 -7.63
CA PRO A 152 1.23 -10.25 -6.49
C PRO A 152 0.39 -11.54 -6.56
N SER A 153 0.11 -12.17 -5.42
CA SER A 153 -0.70 -13.39 -5.41
C SER A 153 -2.15 -13.09 -5.86
N PRO A 154 -2.85 -14.03 -6.52
CA PRO A 154 -4.21 -13.81 -7.00
C PRO A 154 -5.24 -14.04 -5.88
N THR A 155 -6.17 -13.11 -5.75
CA THR A 155 -7.27 -13.12 -4.78
C THR A 155 -8.64 -13.21 -5.45
N THR A 156 -8.68 -13.24 -6.78
CA THR A 156 -9.84 -13.39 -7.65
C THR A 156 -9.47 -14.24 -8.87
N ALA A 157 -10.46 -14.83 -9.55
CA ALA A 157 -10.24 -15.56 -10.80
C ALA A 157 -9.71 -14.66 -11.93
N GLN A 158 -10.09 -13.38 -11.94
CA GLN A 158 -9.64 -12.40 -12.91
C GLN A 158 -8.12 -12.17 -12.81
N HIS A 159 -7.57 -12.15 -11.58
CA HIS A 159 -6.12 -12.08 -11.38
C HIS A 159 -5.40 -13.31 -11.95
N VAL A 160 -6.02 -14.50 -11.86
CA VAL A 160 -5.49 -15.73 -12.43
C VAL A 160 -5.53 -15.69 -13.96
N GLU A 161 -6.66 -15.30 -14.54
CA GLU A 161 -6.84 -15.21 -15.98
C GLU A 161 -5.82 -14.24 -16.60
N ALA A 162 -5.61 -13.08 -15.99
CA ALA A 162 -4.64 -12.08 -16.43
C ALA A 162 -3.19 -12.62 -16.49
N ASP A 163 -2.82 -13.51 -15.56
CA ASP A 163 -1.45 -14.03 -15.46
C ASP A 163 -1.23 -15.35 -16.24
N LEU A 164 -2.22 -16.25 -16.19
CA LEU A 164 -2.11 -17.65 -16.61
C LEU A 164 -3.08 -18.05 -17.71
N GLY A 165 -3.94 -17.15 -18.18
CA GLY A 165 -4.83 -17.38 -19.31
C GLY A 165 -4.07 -17.91 -20.54
N GLY A 166 -4.53 -19.03 -21.07
CA GLY A 166 -3.91 -19.73 -22.21
C GLY A 166 -2.72 -20.63 -21.86
N LYS A 167 -2.25 -20.64 -20.59
CA LYS A 167 -1.15 -21.48 -20.09
C LYS A 167 -1.62 -22.67 -19.24
N ILE A 168 -2.85 -22.62 -18.74
CA ILE A 168 -3.45 -23.63 -17.83
C ILE A 168 -4.78 -24.12 -18.38
N ASP A 169 -5.20 -25.32 -18.00
CA ASP A 169 -6.36 -25.99 -18.59
C ASP A 169 -7.67 -25.36 -18.11
N MET A 170 -7.77 -25.05 -16.81
CA MET A 170 -9.02 -24.61 -16.22
C MET A 170 -8.85 -23.59 -15.09
N ILE A 171 -9.84 -22.70 -14.91
CA ILE A 171 -10.00 -21.79 -13.77
C ILE A 171 -11.40 -22.00 -13.19
N LEU A 172 -11.47 -22.32 -11.89
CA LEU A 172 -12.69 -22.30 -11.11
C LEU A 172 -12.86 -20.91 -10.50
N ASP A 173 -13.86 -20.15 -10.97
CA ASP A 173 -14.20 -18.83 -10.45
C ASP A 173 -15.19 -18.94 -9.28
N GLY A 174 -14.64 -19.01 -8.06
CA GLY A 174 -15.38 -18.94 -6.80
C GLY A 174 -15.50 -17.54 -6.18
N GLY A 175 -15.16 -16.47 -6.92
CA GLY A 175 -15.18 -15.10 -6.42
C GLY A 175 -13.95 -14.70 -5.58
N SER A 176 -14.07 -13.66 -4.77
CA SER A 176 -12.96 -13.16 -3.96
C SER A 176 -12.67 -14.05 -2.75
N VAL A 177 -11.39 -14.24 -2.46
CA VAL A 177 -10.91 -14.95 -1.25
C VAL A 177 -11.20 -14.16 0.03
N ASP A 178 -11.18 -14.84 1.17
CA ASP A 178 -11.59 -14.25 2.45
C ASP A 178 -10.43 -13.56 3.20
N ILE A 179 -9.22 -14.16 3.22
CA ILE A 179 -8.05 -13.65 3.97
C ILE A 179 -7.14 -12.74 3.13
N GLY A 180 -6.85 -13.11 1.88
CA GLY A 180 -6.00 -12.33 0.97
C GLY A 180 -4.49 -12.40 1.22
N LEU A 181 -4.04 -13.19 2.20
CA LEU A 181 -2.64 -13.54 2.44
C LEU A 181 -2.47 -15.05 2.39
N GLU A 182 -1.27 -15.53 2.06
CA GLU A 182 -1.00 -16.97 2.08
C GLU A 182 -0.91 -17.53 3.50
N SER A 183 -1.01 -18.86 3.60
CA SER A 183 -0.93 -19.60 4.86
C SER A 183 0.36 -19.32 5.64
N THR A 184 0.26 -19.40 6.97
CA THR A 184 1.42 -19.51 7.85
C THR A 184 2.13 -20.84 7.55
N ILE A 185 3.46 -20.84 7.47
CA ILE A 185 4.25 -22.07 7.27
C ILE A 185 5.08 -22.34 8.51
N VAL A 186 4.93 -23.53 9.08
CA VAL A 186 5.67 -24.03 10.25
C VAL A 186 6.51 -25.24 9.85
N ASP A 187 7.81 -25.21 10.13
CA ASP A 187 8.70 -26.35 10.03
C ASP A 187 8.56 -27.22 11.27
N MET A 188 7.97 -28.41 11.11
CA MET A 188 7.78 -29.41 12.17
C MET A 188 8.97 -30.37 12.26
N THR A 189 9.98 -30.23 11.41
CA THR A 189 11.19 -31.09 11.42
C THR A 189 12.26 -30.63 12.42
N VAL A 190 12.00 -29.53 13.14
CA VAL A 190 12.91 -28.90 14.09
C VAL A 190 12.23 -28.70 15.44
N VAL A 191 13.03 -28.63 16.51
CA VAL A 191 12.55 -28.42 17.89
C VAL A 191 13.26 -27.21 18.50
N PRO A 192 12.53 -26.18 18.96
CA PRO A 192 11.07 -26.02 18.83
C PRO A 192 10.64 -25.85 17.36
N PRO A 193 9.37 -26.16 17.00
CA PRO A 193 8.84 -25.87 15.67
C PRO A 193 9.10 -24.42 15.25
N MET A 194 9.26 -24.18 13.94
CA MET A 194 9.74 -22.87 13.44
C MET A 194 8.82 -22.28 12.38
N ILE A 195 8.34 -21.05 12.59
CA ILE A 195 7.64 -20.29 11.55
C ILE A 195 8.65 -19.88 10.48
N LEU A 196 8.46 -20.36 9.25
CA LEU A 196 9.24 -19.97 8.06
C LEU A 196 8.54 -18.89 7.23
N ARG A 197 7.22 -18.77 7.37
CA ARG A 197 6.44 -17.72 6.70
C ARG A 197 5.29 -17.26 7.60
N PRO A 198 5.22 -15.97 7.96
CA PRO A 198 4.09 -15.44 8.70
C PRO A 198 2.83 -15.37 7.83
N GLY A 199 1.67 -15.60 8.43
CA GLY A 199 0.35 -15.60 7.81
C GLY A 199 -0.73 -15.31 8.86
N ALA A 200 -1.95 -15.79 8.61
CA ALA A 200 -3.09 -15.55 9.50
C ALA A 200 -3.01 -16.27 10.86
N ILE A 201 -2.26 -17.37 10.95
CA ILE A 201 -1.98 -18.06 12.22
C ILE A 201 -0.69 -17.46 12.80
N THR A 202 -0.80 -16.85 13.98
CA THR A 202 0.30 -16.11 14.62
C THR A 202 1.14 -17.01 15.53
N VAL A 203 2.32 -16.54 15.93
CA VAL A 203 3.17 -17.23 16.91
C VAL A 203 2.41 -17.46 18.23
N ASP A 204 1.75 -16.44 18.77
CA ASP A 204 0.97 -16.54 20.02
C ASP A 204 -0.13 -17.62 19.93
N MET A 205 -0.77 -17.75 18.76
CA MET A 205 -1.80 -18.76 18.53
C MET A 205 -1.21 -20.17 18.56
N LEU A 206 -0.02 -20.37 17.98
CA LEU A 206 0.67 -21.66 18.00
C LEU A 206 1.19 -21.97 19.41
N GLU A 207 1.78 -20.99 20.09
CA GLU A 207 2.36 -21.19 21.43
C GLU A 207 1.32 -21.54 22.49
N THR A 208 0.09 -21.04 22.31
CA THR A 208 -1.05 -21.41 23.17
C THR A 208 -1.41 -22.89 23.05
N VAL A 209 -1.10 -23.53 21.92
CA VAL A 209 -1.44 -24.95 21.66
C VAL A 209 -0.26 -25.84 22.04
N ILE A 210 0.92 -25.59 21.45
CA ILE A 210 2.04 -26.54 21.49
C ILE A 210 3.25 -26.06 22.30
N GLY A 211 3.14 -24.93 23.02
CA GLY A 211 4.26 -24.32 23.72
C GLY A 211 5.24 -23.61 22.78
N PRO A 212 6.52 -23.41 23.16
CA PRO A 212 7.43 -22.50 22.47
C PRO A 212 7.54 -22.75 20.95
N VAL A 213 7.44 -21.68 20.16
CA VAL A 213 7.61 -21.71 18.70
C VAL A 213 8.65 -20.67 18.28
N SER A 214 9.64 -21.09 17.50
CA SER A 214 10.65 -20.20 16.96
C SER A 214 10.17 -19.48 15.69
N VAL A 215 10.76 -18.33 15.38
CA VAL A 215 10.51 -17.58 14.14
C VAL A 215 11.84 -17.47 13.41
N ASP A 216 11.86 -17.85 12.13
CA ASP A 216 13.07 -17.79 11.32
C ASP A 216 13.56 -16.33 11.18
N GLU A 217 14.81 -16.07 11.56
CA GLU A 217 15.37 -14.71 11.57
C GLU A 217 15.46 -14.09 10.17
N THR A 218 15.52 -14.90 9.11
CA THR A 218 15.57 -14.42 7.72
C THR A 218 14.23 -13.86 7.23
N ILE A 219 13.14 -14.03 7.99
CA ILE A 219 11.84 -13.39 7.72
C ILE A 219 11.95 -11.86 7.73
N TYR A 220 12.90 -11.31 8.50
CA TYR A 220 13.12 -9.87 8.68
C TYR A 220 14.36 -9.34 7.94
N GLY A 221 15.09 -10.20 7.22
CA GLY A 221 16.38 -9.89 6.58
C GLY A 221 16.37 -9.95 5.05
N SER A 222 17.39 -9.36 4.41
CA SER A 222 17.62 -9.42 2.96
C SER A 222 17.94 -10.84 2.48
N GLU A 223 17.61 -11.14 1.22
CA GLU A 223 17.70 -12.46 0.54
C GLU A 223 18.83 -13.38 1.05
N SER A 224 18.44 -14.55 1.57
CA SER A 224 19.34 -15.63 1.98
C SER A 224 19.90 -16.40 0.76
N MET A 225 21.20 -16.71 0.77
CA MET A 225 21.83 -17.58 -0.23
C MET A 225 21.51 -19.08 -0.04
N GLN A 226 20.83 -19.46 1.05
CA GLN A 226 20.47 -20.85 1.33
C GLN A 226 19.31 -21.35 0.44
N HIS A 227 19.21 -22.68 0.27
CA HIS A 227 18.11 -23.31 -0.45
C HIS A 227 16.78 -23.07 0.30
N PRO A 228 15.71 -22.58 -0.36
CA PRO A 228 14.48 -22.26 0.34
C PRO A 228 13.76 -23.52 0.80
N LYS A 229 13.55 -23.66 2.12
CA LYS A 229 12.74 -24.76 2.69
C LYS A 229 11.24 -24.60 2.41
N ALA A 230 10.79 -23.37 2.17
CA ALA A 230 9.39 -23.04 1.96
C ALA A 230 9.19 -21.98 0.86
N PRO A 231 8.00 -21.94 0.22
CA PRO A 231 7.64 -20.86 -0.70
C PRO A 231 7.73 -19.47 -0.08
N GLY A 232 8.28 -18.52 -0.83
CA GLY A 232 8.26 -17.10 -0.46
C GLY A 232 9.46 -16.62 0.36
N MET A 233 10.54 -17.41 0.50
CA MET A 233 11.72 -17.06 1.31
C MET A 233 12.85 -16.37 0.53
N LYS A 234 13.08 -16.69 -0.76
CA LYS A 234 14.33 -16.35 -1.45
C LYS A 234 14.24 -15.25 -2.52
N TYR A 235 13.15 -15.20 -3.29
CA TYR A 235 13.06 -14.32 -4.46
C TYR A 235 12.26 -13.06 -4.15
N ARG A 236 12.50 -11.97 -4.88
CA ARG A 236 11.55 -10.85 -4.96
C ARG A 236 10.17 -11.39 -5.32
N HIS A 237 9.27 -11.32 -4.36
CA HIS A 237 7.90 -11.84 -4.43
C HIS A 237 6.93 -10.69 -4.19
N TYR A 238 5.74 -10.78 -4.79
CA TYR A 238 4.64 -9.85 -4.59
C TYR A 238 4.83 -8.45 -5.17
N ALA A 239 5.86 -8.26 -5.98
CA ALA A 239 6.23 -6.93 -6.42
C ALA A 239 5.29 -6.47 -7.55
N PRO A 240 4.66 -5.30 -7.41
CA PRO A 240 4.02 -4.64 -8.55
C PRO A 240 5.10 -4.27 -9.60
N LYS A 241 4.65 -3.90 -10.80
CA LYS A 241 5.51 -3.36 -11.86
C LYS A 241 6.18 -2.07 -11.41
N ALA A 242 5.43 -1.21 -10.72
CA ALA A 242 5.87 0.06 -10.19
C ALA A 242 6.93 -0.11 -9.09
N LYS A 243 7.78 0.90 -8.91
CA LYS A 243 8.70 0.95 -7.77
C LYS A 243 7.92 1.26 -6.51
N MET A 244 7.88 0.34 -5.56
CA MET A 244 7.19 0.53 -4.29
C MET A 244 8.15 0.89 -3.16
N MET A 245 7.73 1.80 -2.28
CA MET A 245 8.46 2.24 -1.09
C MET A 245 7.50 2.29 0.10
N ILE A 246 7.97 1.84 1.27
CA ILE A 246 7.23 1.93 2.53
C ILE A 246 7.73 3.16 3.28
N VAL A 247 6.82 4.04 3.68
CA VAL A 247 7.14 5.22 4.50
C VAL A 247 6.83 4.87 5.96
N GLU A 248 7.81 5.06 6.84
CA GLU A 248 7.73 4.59 8.23
C GLU A 248 7.95 5.72 9.24
N GLY A 249 7.03 5.86 10.19
CA GLY A 249 7.10 6.83 11.26
C GLY A 249 5.84 6.79 12.14
N THR A 250 5.54 7.91 12.79
CA THR A 250 4.18 8.07 13.33
C THR A 250 3.19 8.27 12.19
N LEU A 251 1.92 7.90 12.37
CA LEU A 251 0.89 8.02 11.32
C LEU A 251 0.84 9.44 10.72
N ARG A 252 0.95 10.47 11.56
CA ARG A 252 1.00 11.86 11.12
C ARG A 252 2.23 12.15 10.24
N GLU A 253 3.41 11.69 10.65
CA GLU A 253 4.63 11.88 9.86
C GLU A 253 4.56 11.12 8.52
N GLU A 254 4.01 9.92 8.50
CA GLU A 254 3.84 9.12 7.29
C GLU A 254 2.95 9.84 6.27
N VAL A 255 1.79 10.34 6.71
CA VAL A 255 0.86 11.11 5.85
C VAL A 255 1.59 12.32 5.25
N LEU A 256 2.27 13.12 6.07
CA LEU A 256 2.98 14.31 5.62
C LEU A 256 4.12 13.98 4.64
N ALA A 257 4.88 12.93 4.93
CA ALA A 257 5.97 12.49 4.06
C ALA A 257 5.45 11.95 2.72
N ILE A 258 4.39 11.14 2.73
CA ILE A 258 3.79 10.58 1.52
C ILE A 258 3.18 11.69 0.65
N GLN A 259 2.48 12.68 1.24
CA GLN A 259 1.99 13.86 0.51
C GLN A 259 3.13 14.54 -0.25
N GLN A 260 4.23 14.84 0.44
CA GLN A 260 5.39 15.50 -0.17
C GLN A 260 6.06 14.65 -1.27
N LEU A 261 6.17 13.33 -1.07
CA LEU A 261 6.74 12.43 -2.06
C LEU A 261 5.86 12.34 -3.31
N ALA A 262 4.55 12.20 -3.14
CA ALA A 262 3.59 12.16 -4.23
C ALA A 262 3.56 13.48 -5.01
N TYR A 263 3.57 14.62 -4.32
CA TYR A 263 3.69 15.94 -4.93
C TYR A 263 4.95 16.06 -5.79
N ALA A 264 6.11 15.68 -5.25
CA ALA A 264 7.38 15.72 -5.98
C ALA A 264 7.37 14.82 -7.23
N ALA A 265 6.84 13.59 -7.10
CA ALA A 265 6.70 12.68 -8.23
C ALA A 265 5.77 13.24 -9.32
N CYS A 266 4.62 13.81 -8.94
CA CYS A 266 3.70 14.45 -9.89
C CYS A 266 4.33 15.65 -10.59
N ARG A 267 5.13 16.47 -9.89
CA ARG A 267 5.88 17.59 -10.49
C ARG A 267 6.90 17.11 -11.52
N GLU A 268 7.52 15.95 -11.31
CA GLU A 268 8.40 15.30 -12.30
C GLU A 268 7.63 14.66 -13.48
N GLY A 269 6.30 14.80 -13.52
CA GLY A 269 5.45 14.20 -14.55
C GLY A 269 5.22 12.70 -14.36
N LYS A 270 5.47 12.16 -13.15
CA LYS A 270 5.25 10.76 -12.83
C LYS A 270 3.85 10.52 -12.24
N ASN A 271 3.28 9.36 -12.56
CA ASN A 271 2.08 8.87 -11.90
C ASN A 271 2.48 8.19 -10.58
N ALA A 272 2.19 8.85 -9.45
CA ALA A 272 2.36 8.29 -8.12
C ALA A 272 1.11 7.52 -7.68
N GLY A 273 1.30 6.33 -7.12
CA GLY A 273 0.28 5.57 -6.40
C GLY A 273 0.47 5.69 -4.88
N ILE A 274 -0.61 5.72 -4.13
CA ILE A 274 -0.57 5.78 -2.66
C ILE A 274 -1.44 4.66 -2.08
N ILE A 275 -0.86 3.83 -1.21
CA ILE A 275 -1.59 2.86 -0.39
C ILE A 275 -1.92 3.55 0.94
N ALA A 276 -3.19 3.87 1.12
CA ALA A 276 -3.73 4.58 2.27
C ALA A 276 -4.74 3.71 3.03
N THR A 277 -4.98 4.08 4.29
CA THR A 277 -6.04 3.49 5.12
C THR A 277 -7.30 4.36 5.12
N ASN A 278 -8.43 3.81 5.57
CA ASN A 278 -9.69 4.55 5.74
C ASN A 278 -9.49 5.86 6.50
N GLU A 279 -8.64 5.84 7.51
CA GLU A 279 -8.39 6.93 8.43
C GLU A 279 -7.60 8.08 7.80
N THR A 280 -6.81 7.79 6.75
CA THR A 280 -5.85 8.73 6.17
C THR A 280 -6.11 9.08 4.72
N PHE A 281 -6.91 8.28 4.01
CA PHE A 281 -7.18 8.43 2.57
C PHE A 281 -7.53 9.87 2.17
N VAL A 282 -8.28 10.59 3.02
CA VAL A 282 -8.75 11.96 2.77
C VAL A 282 -7.65 13.02 2.77
N TYR A 283 -6.46 12.72 3.30
CA TYR A 283 -5.37 13.69 3.37
C TYR A 283 -4.53 13.73 2.09
N TYR A 284 -4.59 12.71 1.24
CA TYR A 284 -3.77 12.66 0.04
C TYR A 284 -4.41 13.42 -1.13
N THR A 285 -3.80 14.54 -1.51
CA THR A 285 -4.26 15.49 -2.55
C THR A 285 -3.66 15.19 -3.92
N HIS A 286 -2.56 14.45 -3.98
CA HIS A 286 -1.80 14.15 -5.18
C HIS A 286 -1.67 12.62 -5.39
N GLY A 287 -1.55 12.22 -6.65
CA GLY A 287 -1.42 10.81 -7.03
C GLY A 287 -2.74 10.03 -7.01
N ILE A 288 -2.65 8.75 -7.37
CA ILE A 288 -3.78 7.82 -7.35
C ILE A 288 -3.79 7.10 -6.02
N VAL A 289 -4.79 7.41 -5.20
CA VAL A 289 -4.91 6.87 -3.84
C VAL A 289 -5.79 5.63 -3.85
N LYS A 290 -5.31 4.55 -3.24
CA LYS A 290 -6.04 3.30 -3.06
C LYS A 290 -6.21 3.03 -1.57
N ASN A 291 -7.44 2.76 -1.18
CA ASN A 291 -7.78 2.41 0.19
C ASN A 291 -7.62 0.90 0.40
N ILE A 292 -6.71 0.51 1.27
CA ILE A 292 -6.43 -0.90 1.56
C ILE A 292 -7.32 -1.46 2.69
N GLY A 293 -7.97 -0.62 3.48
CA GLY A 293 -8.78 -1.05 4.63
C GLY A 293 -8.64 -0.11 5.82
N THR A 294 -9.00 -0.60 7.00
CA THR A 294 -8.97 0.16 8.26
C THR A 294 -7.95 -0.39 9.23
N ARG A 295 -7.27 0.50 9.95
CA ARG A 295 -6.32 0.16 11.02
C ARG A 295 -7.01 -0.46 12.24
N ASP A 296 -8.32 -0.27 12.39
CA ASP A 296 -9.11 -0.92 13.44
C ASP A 296 -9.36 -2.41 13.15
N ASN A 297 -9.11 -2.86 11.92
CA ASN A 297 -9.28 -4.25 11.52
C ASN A 297 -8.30 -4.66 10.42
N ASP A 298 -7.11 -5.11 10.85
CA ASP A 298 -6.03 -5.57 9.96
C ASP A 298 -6.44 -6.66 8.96
N LYS A 299 -7.50 -7.43 9.23
CA LYS A 299 -8.02 -8.43 8.28
C LYS A 299 -8.51 -7.77 6.98
N THR A 300 -9.03 -6.54 7.05
CA THR A 300 -9.43 -5.79 5.85
C THR A 300 -8.23 -5.42 5.00
N ILE A 301 -7.13 -5.02 5.65
CA ILE A 301 -5.86 -4.68 5.01
C ILE A 301 -5.26 -5.92 4.34
N ALA A 302 -5.17 -7.04 5.07
CA ALA A 302 -4.72 -8.32 4.55
C ALA A 302 -5.50 -8.77 3.31
N ARG A 303 -6.84 -8.66 3.36
CA ARG A 303 -7.74 -9.05 2.27
C ARG A 303 -7.49 -8.28 0.97
N ASN A 304 -7.24 -6.98 1.09
CA ASN A 304 -7.15 -6.09 -0.06
C ASN A 304 -5.72 -5.90 -0.58
N LEU A 305 -4.69 -6.28 0.19
CA LEU A 305 -3.29 -6.00 -0.14
C LEU A 305 -2.92 -6.34 -1.59
N TYR A 306 -3.11 -7.59 -2.01
CA TYR A 306 -2.75 -7.99 -3.37
C TYR A 306 -3.68 -7.43 -4.45
N ALA A 307 -4.94 -7.11 -4.11
CA ALA A 307 -5.86 -6.48 -5.05
C ALA A 307 -5.40 -5.06 -5.36
N VAL A 308 -5.10 -4.26 -4.34
CA VAL A 308 -4.57 -2.90 -4.50
C VAL A 308 -3.27 -2.88 -5.32
N LEU A 309 -2.34 -3.80 -5.03
CA LEU A 309 -1.09 -3.91 -5.81
C LEU A 309 -1.34 -4.25 -7.29
N ARG A 310 -2.40 -5.02 -7.60
CA ARG A 310 -2.77 -5.35 -8.98
C ARG A 310 -3.53 -4.23 -9.68
N GLU A 311 -4.37 -3.48 -8.96
CA GLU A 311 -5.03 -2.29 -9.51
C GLU A 311 -3.99 -1.25 -9.97
N PHE A 312 -2.92 -1.05 -9.20
CA PHE A 312 -1.82 -0.18 -9.62
C PHE A 312 -1.10 -0.67 -10.88
N ASP A 313 -0.98 -1.98 -11.07
CA ASP A 313 -0.40 -2.58 -12.29
C ASP A 313 -1.24 -2.30 -13.55
N GLU A 314 -2.52 -1.96 -13.39
CA GLU A 314 -3.47 -1.60 -14.44
C GLU A 314 -3.50 -0.09 -14.71
N GLU A 315 -3.20 0.73 -13.70
CA GLU A 315 -3.20 2.21 -13.76
C GLU A 315 -1.87 2.83 -14.19
N ASP A 316 -0.87 2.01 -14.54
CA ASP A 316 0.46 2.42 -15.02
C ASP A 316 1.15 3.46 -14.12
N VAL A 317 1.02 3.27 -12.80
CA VAL A 317 1.78 4.06 -11.82
C VAL A 317 3.26 3.68 -11.88
N GLN A 318 4.14 4.68 -11.72
CA GLN A 318 5.58 4.48 -11.79
C GLN A 318 6.21 4.29 -10.41
N GLU A 319 5.66 4.97 -9.40
CA GLU A 319 6.08 4.89 -8.00
C GLU A 319 4.86 4.66 -7.11
N ILE A 320 4.98 3.79 -6.10
CA ILE A 320 3.95 3.52 -5.09
C ILE A 320 4.53 3.85 -3.72
N TYR A 321 3.83 4.68 -2.95
CA TYR A 321 4.15 4.96 -1.55
C TYR A 321 3.11 4.30 -0.66
N SER A 322 3.56 3.46 0.27
CA SER A 322 2.69 2.82 1.25
C SER A 322 2.94 3.37 2.64
N GLU A 323 1.86 3.60 3.39
CA GLU A 323 1.93 3.69 4.84
C GLU A 323 2.49 2.40 5.46
N SER A 324 2.99 2.50 6.69
CA SER A 324 3.41 1.33 7.46
C SER A 324 2.30 0.84 8.38
N PHE A 325 2.39 -0.43 8.77
CA PHE A 325 1.41 -1.11 9.61
C PHE A 325 2.08 -1.72 10.84
N VAL A 326 1.32 -1.83 11.94
CA VAL A 326 1.79 -2.42 13.18
C VAL A 326 2.15 -3.89 12.95
N THR A 327 3.27 -4.35 13.51
CA THR A 327 3.82 -5.70 13.26
C THR A 327 3.31 -6.77 14.24
N GLN A 328 2.22 -6.51 14.97
CA GLN A 328 1.62 -7.47 15.89
C GLN A 328 0.55 -8.32 15.18
N GLY A 329 0.36 -9.56 15.65
CA GLY A 329 -0.63 -10.47 15.10
C GLY A 329 -0.50 -10.65 13.57
N ILE A 330 -1.60 -10.47 12.84
CA ILE A 330 -1.63 -10.58 11.37
C ILE A 330 -0.86 -9.43 10.68
N GLY A 331 -0.66 -8.30 11.36
CA GLY A 331 0.12 -7.17 10.86
C GLY A 331 1.57 -7.53 10.52
N SER A 332 2.15 -8.49 11.24
CA SER A 332 3.46 -9.08 10.89
C SER A 332 3.46 -9.71 9.48
N ALA A 333 2.39 -10.40 9.11
CA ALA A 333 2.25 -11.02 7.80
C ALA A 333 2.03 -9.96 6.70
N ILE A 334 1.23 -8.95 6.98
CA ILE A 334 1.01 -7.80 6.07
C ILE A 334 2.33 -7.10 5.77
N MET A 335 3.07 -6.70 6.81
CA MET A 335 4.37 -6.04 6.65
C MET A 335 5.39 -6.92 5.94
N ASN A 336 5.43 -8.23 6.23
CA ASN A 336 6.31 -9.15 5.50
C ASN A 336 6.02 -9.17 3.98
N ARG A 337 4.75 -9.09 3.56
CA ARG A 337 4.39 -9.04 2.13
C ARG A 337 4.68 -7.68 1.51
N LEU A 338 4.38 -6.60 2.22
CA LEU A 338 4.68 -5.23 1.77
C LEU A 338 6.18 -5.01 1.58
N GLU A 339 7.01 -5.47 2.52
CA GLU A 339 8.47 -5.34 2.43
C GLU A 339 9.03 -6.08 1.22
N LYS A 340 8.55 -7.30 0.96
CA LYS A 340 8.94 -8.07 -0.22
C LYS A 340 8.48 -7.40 -1.51
N ALA A 341 7.27 -6.85 -1.53
CA ALA A 341 6.75 -6.09 -2.68
C ALA A 341 7.58 -4.82 -2.95
N ALA A 342 8.00 -4.12 -1.89
CA ALA A 342 8.87 -2.95 -1.94
C ALA A 342 10.36 -3.27 -2.18
N GLY A 343 10.75 -4.55 -2.20
CA GLY A 343 12.17 -4.94 -2.26
C GLY A 343 12.98 -4.37 -1.09
N HIS A 344 12.38 -4.30 0.10
CA HIS A 344 12.92 -3.72 1.33
C HIS A 344 13.25 -2.22 1.25
N LEU A 345 12.70 -1.48 0.28
CA LEU A 345 12.83 -0.03 0.22
C LEU A 345 11.92 0.64 1.26
N ARG A 346 12.56 1.16 2.31
CA ARG A 346 11.92 1.91 3.39
C ARG A 346 12.45 3.34 3.43
N ILE A 347 11.55 4.29 3.67
CA ILE A 347 11.86 5.71 3.83
C ILE A 347 11.43 6.12 5.24
N PRO A 348 12.35 6.53 6.12
CA PRO A 348 11.96 7.09 7.41
C PRO A 348 11.23 8.42 7.19
N ALA A 349 9.96 8.50 7.57
CA ALA A 349 9.11 9.67 7.35
C ALA A 349 9.75 10.95 7.91
N SER A 350 10.40 10.84 9.07
CA SER A 350 11.12 11.95 9.71
C SER A 350 12.18 12.62 8.82
N VAL A 351 12.78 11.90 7.86
CA VAL A 351 13.80 12.47 6.95
C VAL A 351 13.15 13.46 5.99
N ILE A 352 11.95 13.16 5.50
CA ILE A 352 11.18 14.03 4.62
C ILE A 352 10.57 15.17 5.43
N VAL A 353 9.92 14.84 6.54
CA VAL A 353 9.21 15.78 7.41
C VAL A 353 10.14 16.87 7.95
N ARG A 354 11.40 16.53 8.32
CA ARG A 354 12.38 17.51 8.84
C ARG A 354 12.94 18.46 7.79
N GLN A 355 12.82 18.13 6.51
CA GLN A 355 13.26 19.03 5.43
C GLN A 355 12.25 20.17 5.20
N GLN A 356 11.00 19.99 5.63
CA GLN A 356 9.94 20.97 5.46
C GLN A 356 9.93 21.92 6.67
N GLN A 357 10.51 23.11 6.50
CA GLN A 357 10.53 24.14 7.55
C GLN A 357 9.14 24.73 7.79
N TYR A 358 8.39 24.99 6.71
CA TYR A 358 7.02 25.49 6.76
C TYR A 358 6.14 24.52 5.98
N ARG A 359 4.94 24.23 6.48
CA ARG A 359 3.94 23.42 5.76
C ARG A 359 2.77 24.23 5.27
N ARG A 360 2.46 25.32 5.99
CA ARG A 360 1.41 26.26 5.64
C ARG A 360 2.01 27.63 5.37
N ILE A 361 1.55 28.28 4.30
CA ILE A 361 1.84 29.67 4.00
C ILE A 361 0.54 30.46 4.13
N LEU A 362 0.48 31.35 5.11
CA LEU A 362 -0.70 32.15 5.41
C LEU A 362 -0.45 33.61 5.05
N PHE A 363 -1.20 34.12 4.08
CA PHE A 363 -1.22 35.54 3.78
C PHE A 363 -2.27 36.23 4.65
N LEU A 364 -1.81 37.15 5.49
CA LEU A 364 -2.69 37.90 6.38
C LEU A 364 -2.94 39.29 5.83
N SER A 365 -4.21 39.69 5.80
CA SER A 365 -4.60 41.07 5.52
C SER A 365 -5.70 41.53 6.48
N ASN A 366 -6.16 42.79 6.38
CA ASN A 366 -7.17 43.30 7.30
C ASN A 366 -8.53 42.59 7.15
N THR A 367 -9.10 42.61 5.94
CA THR A 367 -10.46 42.07 5.66
C THR A 367 -10.44 40.84 4.77
N ASP A 368 -9.29 40.42 4.26
CA ASP A 368 -9.16 39.21 3.44
C ASP A 368 -10.00 39.19 2.14
N THR A 369 -10.15 40.37 1.52
CA THR A 369 -10.89 40.53 0.28
C THR A 369 -10.05 41.08 -0.87
N SER A 370 -8.76 41.38 -0.65
CA SER A 370 -7.92 41.98 -1.69
C SER A 370 -6.50 41.43 -1.72
N ARG A 371 -5.55 42.03 -0.98
CA ARG A 371 -4.11 41.74 -1.10
C ARG A 371 -3.74 40.30 -0.70
N GLY A 372 -4.30 39.80 0.41
CA GLY A 372 -4.05 38.43 0.89
C GLY A 372 -4.48 37.36 -0.12
N PRO A 373 -5.76 37.32 -0.53
CA PRO A 373 -6.22 36.32 -1.50
C PRO A 373 -5.50 36.41 -2.85
N MET A 374 -5.16 37.63 -3.30
CA MET A 374 -4.36 37.84 -4.49
C MET A 374 -2.95 37.21 -4.37
N ALA A 375 -2.26 37.45 -3.25
CA ALA A 375 -0.93 36.90 -3.00
C ALA A 375 -0.95 35.37 -2.89
N ALA A 376 -1.95 34.81 -2.19
CA ALA A 376 -2.15 33.36 -2.09
C ALA A 376 -2.35 32.72 -3.47
N GLU A 377 -3.21 33.31 -4.30
CA GLU A 377 -3.48 32.80 -5.64
C GLU A 377 -2.24 32.88 -6.55
N LEU A 378 -1.53 34.00 -6.48
CA LEU A 378 -0.27 34.18 -7.20
C LEU A 378 0.76 33.13 -6.81
N LEU A 379 0.86 32.78 -5.52
CA LEU A 379 1.80 31.77 -5.03
C LEU A 379 1.42 30.35 -5.46
N ARG A 380 0.12 29.99 -5.44
CA ARG A 380 -0.36 28.67 -5.93
C ARG A 380 -0.02 28.40 -7.39
N ASN A 381 0.14 29.47 -8.18
CA ASN A 381 0.51 29.41 -9.58
C ASN A 381 2.04 29.47 -9.82
N GLN A 382 2.86 29.33 -8.77
CA GLN A 382 4.33 29.25 -8.88
C GLN A 382 4.82 27.80 -8.87
N ASP A 383 6.01 27.58 -9.42
CA ASP A 383 6.71 26.30 -9.37
C ASP A 383 7.38 26.11 -8.00
N LEU A 384 6.68 25.47 -7.08
CA LEU A 384 7.14 25.21 -5.71
C LEU A 384 7.80 23.83 -5.61
N GLU A 385 8.94 23.75 -4.94
CA GLU A 385 9.66 22.49 -4.75
C GLU A 385 9.05 21.60 -3.66
N GLN A 386 8.19 22.19 -2.83
CA GLN A 386 7.47 21.56 -1.74
C GLN A 386 5.97 21.78 -1.92
N GLU A 387 5.17 20.83 -1.45
CA GLU A 387 3.75 21.10 -1.24
C GLU A 387 3.59 22.04 -0.05
N TYR A 388 2.75 23.07 -0.22
CA TYR A 388 2.37 23.99 0.84
C TYR A 388 0.85 24.10 0.89
N ASP A 389 0.29 24.09 2.10
CA ASP A 389 -1.06 24.57 2.34
C ASP A 389 -1.06 26.10 2.25
N ILE A 390 -1.50 26.65 1.11
CA ILE A 390 -1.48 28.09 0.86
C ILE A 390 -2.85 28.68 1.13
N VAL A 391 -2.93 29.54 2.15
CA VAL A 391 -4.18 30.13 2.62
C VAL A 391 -4.09 31.66 2.76
N SER A 392 -5.25 32.30 2.86
CA SER A 392 -5.36 33.72 3.20
C SER A 392 -6.38 33.91 4.31
N ARG A 393 -6.12 34.88 5.21
CA ARG A 393 -6.95 35.19 6.38
C ARG A 393 -7.04 36.68 6.66
N GLY A 394 -8.11 37.06 7.34
CA GLY A 394 -8.41 38.43 7.72
C GLY A 394 -8.34 38.66 9.23
N LEU A 395 -7.71 39.75 9.65
CA LEU A 395 -7.70 40.19 11.04
C LEU A 395 -9.08 40.59 11.57
N VAL A 396 -9.93 41.15 10.69
CA VAL A 396 -11.27 41.62 11.03
C VAL A 396 -12.21 41.22 9.90
N VAL A 397 -12.83 40.05 10.07
CA VAL A 397 -13.86 39.52 9.16
C VAL A 397 -15.14 39.34 9.97
N LEU A 398 -16.11 40.23 9.79
CA LEU A 398 -17.39 40.18 10.51
C LEU A 398 -18.36 39.18 9.87
N PHE A 399 -18.29 39.03 8.55
CA PHE A 399 -19.06 38.08 7.76
C PHE A 399 -18.23 37.68 6.52
N PRO A 400 -18.40 36.47 5.97
CA PRO A 400 -17.72 36.06 4.75
C PRO A 400 -18.12 36.97 3.57
N GLU A 401 -17.14 37.61 2.95
CA GLU A 401 -17.29 38.47 1.78
C GLU A 401 -16.53 37.87 0.59
N PRO A 402 -17.06 37.98 -0.65
CA PRO A 402 -16.31 37.57 -1.82
C PRO A 402 -15.07 38.47 -2.01
N VAL A 403 -14.11 37.98 -2.79
CA VAL A 403 -12.97 38.79 -3.21
C VAL A 403 -13.44 40.07 -3.93
N ASN A 404 -12.70 41.16 -3.76
CA ASN A 404 -12.98 42.43 -4.41
C ASN A 404 -13.02 42.25 -5.94
N GLN A 405 -14.08 42.72 -6.58
CA GLN A 405 -14.32 42.54 -8.02
C GLN A 405 -13.18 43.07 -8.91
N LYS A 406 -12.44 44.09 -8.47
CA LYS A 406 -11.29 44.62 -9.20
C LYS A 406 -10.08 43.67 -9.14
N VAL A 407 -9.88 43.01 -8.00
CA VAL A 407 -8.87 41.93 -7.88
C VAL A 407 -9.25 40.76 -8.76
N GLU A 408 -10.52 40.35 -8.74
CA GLU A 408 -11.01 39.27 -9.59
C GLU A 408 -10.82 39.58 -11.08
N ALA A 409 -11.09 40.82 -11.50
CA ALA A 409 -10.88 41.26 -12.88
C ALA A 409 -9.40 41.18 -13.30
N ILE A 410 -8.47 41.56 -12.42
CA ILE A 410 -7.04 41.51 -12.69
C ILE A 410 -6.54 40.07 -12.76
N LEU A 411 -6.90 39.23 -11.78
CA LEU A 411 -6.51 37.81 -11.79
C LEU A 411 -7.04 37.09 -13.03
N LYS A 412 -8.30 37.35 -13.43
CA LYS A 412 -8.87 36.81 -14.68
C LYS A 412 -8.09 37.22 -15.91
N SER A 413 -7.58 38.47 -15.96
CA SER A 413 -6.74 38.93 -17.07
C SER A 413 -5.41 38.16 -17.17
N SER A 414 -4.97 37.56 -16.06
CA SER A 414 -3.79 36.68 -15.97
C SER A 414 -4.14 35.19 -15.90
N GLN A 415 -5.35 34.80 -16.33
CA GLN A 415 -5.85 33.42 -16.36
C GLN A 415 -5.98 32.73 -14.99
N MET A 416 -6.04 33.50 -13.90
CA MET A 416 -6.28 33.01 -12.53
C MET A 416 -7.71 33.34 -12.08
N SER A 417 -8.22 32.65 -11.06
CA SER A 417 -9.61 32.82 -10.61
C SER A 417 -9.81 32.50 -9.13
N LEU A 418 -10.56 33.37 -8.45
CA LEU A 418 -10.97 33.23 -7.04
C LEU A 418 -12.50 33.12 -6.90
N LYS A 419 -13.18 32.54 -7.91
CA LYS A 419 -14.65 32.58 -8.08
C LYS A 419 -15.45 31.99 -6.90
N GLU A 420 -14.85 31.15 -6.07
CA GLU A 420 -15.49 30.52 -4.89
C GLU A 420 -14.85 30.96 -3.57
N TYR A 421 -13.95 31.94 -3.62
CA TYR A 421 -13.28 32.45 -2.44
C TYR A 421 -14.19 33.38 -1.64
N PHE A 422 -14.25 33.15 -0.32
CA PHE A 422 -14.82 34.06 0.65
C PHE A 422 -13.80 34.37 1.74
N SER A 423 -13.83 35.59 2.26
CA SER A 423 -12.95 36.03 3.34
C SER A 423 -13.16 35.19 4.59
N ILE A 424 -12.06 34.76 5.21
CA ILE A 424 -12.08 33.93 6.42
C ILE A 424 -11.32 34.67 7.53
N ALA A 425 -11.91 34.74 8.72
CA ALA A 425 -11.25 35.31 9.89
C ALA A 425 -10.05 34.44 10.29
N LEU A 426 -8.95 35.07 10.70
CA LEU A 426 -7.87 34.35 11.37
C LEU A 426 -8.39 33.67 12.64
N SER A 427 -7.93 32.45 12.88
CA SER A 427 -8.28 31.64 14.05
C SER A 427 -7.05 31.00 14.69
N ASP A 428 -7.18 30.47 15.91
CA ASP A 428 -6.10 29.75 16.59
C ASP A 428 -5.61 28.53 15.81
N ASP A 429 -6.50 27.85 15.06
CA ASP A 429 -6.18 26.69 14.21
C ASP A 429 -5.29 27.06 13.00
N ASP A 430 -5.12 28.35 12.72
CA ASP A 430 -4.24 28.84 11.66
C ASP A 430 -2.80 29.07 12.15
N LEU A 431 -2.52 28.94 13.45
CA LEU A 431 -1.31 29.44 14.11
C LEU A 431 -0.36 28.33 14.59
N ASP A 432 -0.26 27.25 13.81
CA ASP A 432 0.67 26.15 14.09
C ASP A 432 2.16 26.56 13.94
N GLU A 433 3.05 25.86 14.64
CA GLU A 433 4.50 26.18 14.67
C GLU A 433 5.20 26.11 13.30
N ASP A 434 4.63 25.38 12.34
CA ASP A 434 5.11 25.24 10.95
C ASP A 434 4.36 26.12 9.95
N THR A 435 3.56 27.08 10.43
CA THR A 435 2.90 28.09 9.59
C THR A 435 3.80 29.31 9.43
N LEU A 436 4.08 29.70 8.17
CA LEU A 436 4.69 30.98 7.84
C LEU A 436 3.59 32.02 7.63
N ILE A 437 3.54 33.03 8.49
CA ILE A 437 2.54 34.11 8.43
C ILE A 437 3.18 35.33 7.76
N LEU A 438 2.63 35.71 6.60
CA LEU A 438 3.08 36.83 5.79
C LEU A 438 2.03 37.94 5.79
N THR A 439 2.31 39.03 6.50
CA THR A 439 1.41 40.19 6.56
C THR A 439 1.69 41.17 5.42
N MET A 440 0.69 41.99 5.07
CA MET A 440 0.83 42.99 3.99
C MET A 440 1.56 44.26 4.45
N ASP A 441 1.57 44.53 5.75
CA ASP A 441 2.23 45.69 6.35
C ASP A 441 2.62 45.43 7.81
N GLU A 442 3.47 46.29 8.35
CA GLU A 442 3.98 46.21 9.72
C GLU A 442 2.86 46.28 10.76
N SER A 443 1.84 47.12 10.55
CA SER A 443 0.76 47.30 11.53
C SER A 443 0.00 46.00 11.80
N GLN A 444 -0.20 45.20 10.76
CA GLN A 444 -0.82 43.87 10.85
C GLN A 444 0.06 42.87 11.59
N LYS A 445 1.37 42.89 11.32
CA LYS A 445 2.36 42.05 12.02
C LYS A 445 2.36 42.37 13.52
N TRP A 446 2.46 43.65 13.88
CA TRP A 446 2.43 44.10 15.28
C TRP A 446 1.17 43.66 15.99
N LYS A 447 0.01 43.74 15.32
CA LYS A 447 -1.26 43.30 15.88
C LYS A 447 -1.24 41.81 16.25
N ILE A 448 -0.88 40.93 15.32
CA ILE A 448 -0.80 39.48 15.60
C ILE A 448 0.19 39.19 16.72
N VAL A 449 1.40 39.73 16.64
CA VAL A 449 2.46 39.46 17.62
C VAL A 449 2.06 39.95 19.02
N SER A 450 1.20 40.97 19.11
CA SER A 450 0.69 41.47 20.40
C SER A 450 -0.54 40.72 20.93
N GLU A 451 -1.35 40.14 20.05
CA GLU A 451 -2.62 39.49 20.41
C GLU A 451 -2.46 38.02 20.74
N TYR A 452 -1.45 37.35 20.17
CA TYR A 452 -1.24 35.91 20.31
C TYR A 452 0.13 35.60 20.91
N ASP A 453 0.12 34.88 22.03
CA ASP A 453 1.34 34.42 22.68
C ASP A 453 1.96 33.24 21.90
N ASN A 454 3.29 33.19 21.88
CA ASN A 454 4.09 32.07 21.33
C ASN A 454 3.98 31.80 19.82
N ILE A 455 3.38 32.68 19.01
CA ILE A 455 3.48 32.56 17.55
C ILE A 455 4.95 32.75 17.12
N LYS A 456 5.42 31.80 16.30
CA LYS A 456 6.72 31.85 15.63
C LYS A 456 6.46 32.09 14.13
N ASN A 457 7.44 32.68 13.43
CA ASN A 457 7.41 32.86 11.97
C ASN A 457 6.39 33.89 11.42
N VAL A 458 6.24 35.04 12.09
CA VAL A 458 5.46 36.17 11.56
C VAL A 458 6.39 37.21 10.94
N TYR A 459 6.18 37.51 9.67
CA TYR A 459 6.95 38.49 8.92
C TYR A 459 6.02 39.35 8.06
N THR A 460 6.46 40.55 7.69
CA THR A 460 5.84 41.18 6.51
C THR A 460 6.32 40.46 5.25
N LEU A 461 5.52 40.45 4.18
CA LEU A 461 5.93 39.85 2.91
C LEU A 461 7.27 40.45 2.42
N ASN A 462 7.42 41.77 2.58
CA ASN A 462 8.63 42.53 2.28
C ASN A 462 9.84 42.08 3.09
N GLU A 463 9.71 42.03 4.42
CA GLU A 463 10.77 41.59 5.33
C GLU A 463 11.23 40.17 4.99
N PHE A 464 10.28 39.26 4.76
CA PHE A 464 10.61 37.88 4.45
C PHE A 464 11.30 37.75 3.09
N THR A 465 10.93 38.57 2.11
CA THR A 465 11.51 38.55 0.75
C THR A 465 12.74 39.45 0.57
N GLU A 466 13.18 40.13 1.64
CA GLU A 466 14.29 41.08 1.62
C GLU A 466 14.10 42.17 0.55
N ASP A 467 12.89 42.73 0.50
CA ASP A 467 12.46 43.75 -0.44
C ASP A 467 11.86 44.96 0.31
N ASP A 468 12.24 46.17 -0.06
CA ASP A 468 11.80 47.43 0.55
C ASP A 468 10.61 48.10 -0.19
N THR A 469 10.08 47.48 -1.24
CA THR A 469 8.97 48.00 -2.05
C THR A 469 7.65 47.97 -1.28
N GLU A 470 7.15 49.13 -0.85
CA GLU A 470 5.88 49.22 -0.15
C GLU A 470 4.71 48.63 -0.98
N ILE A 471 3.93 47.74 -0.38
CA ILE A 471 2.72 47.18 -1.01
C ILE A 471 1.58 48.18 -0.83
N PRO A 472 1.14 48.88 -1.90
CA PRO A 472 0.09 49.88 -1.78
C PRO A 472 -1.21 49.22 -1.31
N ASN A 473 -2.05 49.98 -0.59
CA ASN A 473 -3.40 49.54 -0.25
C ASN A 473 -4.38 50.00 -1.35
N PRO A 474 -4.86 49.11 -2.25
CA PRO A 474 -5.72 49.53 -3.36
C PRO A 474 -7.19 49.71 -2.93
N TYR A 475 -7.55 49.47 -1.67
CA TYR A 475 -8.94 49.50 -1.24
C TYR A 475 -9.61 50.85 -1.54
N GLY A 476 -10.79 50.82 -2.18
CA GLY A 476 -11.51 52.01 -2.62
C GLY A 476 -10.93 52.75 -3.83
N GLN A 477 -9.74 52.37 -4.34
CA GLN A 477 -9.05 53.07 -5.42
C GLN A 477 -9.50 52.62 -6.84
N PRO A 478 -9.16 53.35 -7.92
CA PRO A 478 -9.44 52.94 -9.31
C PRO A 478 -8.75 51.61 -9.69
N LEU A 479 -9.20 50.96 -10.78
CA LEU A 479 -8.64 49.68 -11.24
C LEU A 479 -7.13 49.74 -11.50
N THR A 480 -6.60 50.88 -11.94
CA THR A 480 -5.16 51.10 -12.15
C THR A 480 -4.33 50.88 -10.89
N ALA A 481 -4.81 51.35 -9.73
CA ALA A 481 -4.13 51.16 -8.45
C ALA A 481 -4.11 49.69 -8.00
N TYR A 482 -5.16 48.92 -8.35
CA TYR A 482 -5.14 47.47 -8.13
C TYR A 482 -4.14 46.78 -9.07
N GLY A 483 -3.98 47.28 -10.30
CA GLY A 483 -2.98 46.79 -11.25
C GLY A 483 -1.55 47.04 -10.76
N GLU A 484 -1.27 48.25 -10.26
CA GLU A 484 0.02 48.58 -9.64
C GLU A 484 0.33 47.68 -8.42
N CYS A 485 -0.68 47.48 -7.55
CA CYS A 485 -0.57 46.57 -6.42
C CYS A 485 -0.28 45.12 -6.87
N TYR A 486 -0.95 44.66 -7.93
CA TYR A 486 -0.76 43.32 -8.49
C TYR A 486 0.66 43.10 -9.01
N GLU A 487 1.22 44.05 -9.75
CA GLU A 487 2.60 43.95 -10.26
C GLU A 487 3.63 43.85 -9.12
N ILE A 488 3.45 44.67 -8.07
CA ILE A 488 4.31 44.62 -6.89
C ILE A 488 4.21 43.26 -6.19
N ILE A 489 2.99 42.79 -5.89
CA ILE A 489 2.79 41.49 -5.24
C ILE A 489 3.35 40.36 -6.13
N CYS A 490 3.16 40.42 -7.45
CA CYS A 490 3.70 39.42 -8.38
C CYS A 490 5.25 39.35 -8.32
N GLY A 491 5.92 40.50 -8.21
CA GLY A 491 7.37 40.57 -7.99
C GLY A 491 7.81 39.96 -6.66
N LEU A 492 7.11 40.29 -5.58
CA LEU A 492 7.38 39.75 -4.24
C LEU A 492 7.11 38.24 -4.15
N ILE A 493 6.05 37.75 -4.79
CA ILE A 493 5.73 36.32 -4.82
C ILE A 493 6.82 35.53 -5.56
N LYS A 494 7.40 36.06 -6.65
CA LYS A 494 8.56 35.41 -7.30
C LYS A 494 9.76 35.30 -6.36
N LYS A 495 10.04 36.36 -5.57
CA LYS A 495 11.11 36.32 -4.55
C LYS A 495 10.78 35.33 -3.44
N LEU A 496 9.54 35.31 -2.98
CA LEU A 496 9.05 34.36 -1.98
C LEU A 496 9.23 32.92 -2.45
N THR A 497 8.82 32.59 -3.68
CA THR A 497 9.01 31.27 -4.29
C THR A 497 10.47 30.84 -4.28
N ASN A 498 11.39 31.72 -4.72
CA ASN A 498 12.81 31.42 -4.72
C ASN A 498 13.35 31.15 -3.31
N LYS A 499 12.89 31.91 -2.31
CA LYS A 499 13.27 31.72 -0.91
C LYS A 499 12.69 30.42 -0.33
N LEU A 500 11.42 30.13 -0.58
CA LEU A 500 10.77 28.88 -0.17
C LEU A 500 11.47 27.64 -0.78
N ASN A 501 11.80 27.69 -2.08
CA ASN A 501 12.55 26.63 -2.77
C ASN A 501 14.02 26.56 -2.33
N SER A 502 14.54 27.54 -1.59
CA SER A 502 15.89 27.43 -1.03
C SER A 502 15.92 26.54 0.22
N PHE A 503 14.84 26.51 1.01
CA PHE A 503 14.72 25.68 2.21
C PHE A 503 14.67 24.19 1.87
N THR A 504 13.99 23.82 0.78
CA THR A 504 13.91 22.42 0.28
C THR A 504 15.28 21.85 -0.12
N ARG A 505 16.21 22.71 -0.52
CA ARG A 505 17.56 22.32 -0.96
C ARG A 505 18.60 22.30 0.17
N GLY A 506 18.16 22.47 1.42
CA GLY A 506 19.06 22.59 2.58
C GLY A 506 19.72 23.95 2.71
N GLY A 507 19.16 24.99 2.06
CA GLY A 507 19.51 26.39 2.34
C GLY A 507 19.07 26.76 3.76
N LYS A 508 19.92 27.52 4.45
CA LYS A 508 19.61 28.08 5.78
C LYS A 508 18.79 29.35 5.67
#